data_AF-A0A7S1F230-F1
#
_entry.id   AF-A0A7S1F230-F1
#
_cell.length_a   1.000
_cell.length_b   1.000
_cell.length_c   1.000
_cell.angle_alpha   90.00
_cell.angle_beta   90.00
_cell.angle_gamma   90.00
#
_symmetry.space_group_name_H-M   'P 1'
#
loop_
_entity.id
_entity.type
_entity.pdbx_description
1 polymer ?
#
loop_
_entity_poly.entity_id
_entity_poly.type
_entity_poly.pdbx_seq_one_letter_code
_entity_poly.pdbx_strand_id
1 'polypeptide(L)'
;IGGIVWIVAEEAGSYIASFDLDDFRSEVRSFFMSGVSAQKLQIQPELLTSLHWDILADAVNFSRVHADVLSDAHWTGGHPGEGKVYGYASYACPPCIGLIALRNPQVIAQNFTFTLRDTLAVPRSSTEHAQWNIEHIWDPVEPPRVLEQANQSLPRSNASGKSTGTTPNGRNAHANWKGVRLDQPITLEMHGLELITLRVEHD
;
A
#
# COMPACT_ATOMS: atom_id res chain seq x y z
N ILE A 1 -2.36 12.15 13.91
CA ILE A 1 -1.43 11.83 15.01
C ILE A 1 -1.83 10.46 15.54
N GLY A 2 -0.93 9.48 15.50
CA GLY A 2 -1.08 8.20 16.23
C GLY A 2 -1.47 6.99 15.38
N GLY A 3 -0.51 6.07 15.21
CA GLY A 3 -0.74 4.69 14.78
C GLY A 3 -1.36 3.83 15.89
N ILE A 4 -1.88 2.67 15.49
CA ILE A 4 -2.67 1.76 16.33
C ILE A 4 -1.86 1.24 17.52
N VAL A 5 -2.52 1.24 18.68
CA VAL A 5 -2.02 0.76 19.97
C VAL A 5 -2.30 -0.74 20.08
N TRP A 6 -1.24 -1.55 20.11
CA TRP A 6 -1.31 -2.96 20.50
C TRP A 6 -0.91 -3.10 21.97
N ILE A 7 -1.90 -3.19 22.86
CA ILE A 7 -1.80 -3.82 24.18
C ILE A 7 -3.04 -4.71 24.32
N VAL A 8 -2.91 -5.91 24.90
CA VAL A 8 -4.10 -6.62 25.41
C VAL A 8 -4.60 -5.87 26.64
N ALA A 9 -5.27 -4.76 26.41
CA ALA A 9 -6.21 -4.13 27.32
C ALA A 9 -7.43 -3.88 26.45
N GLU A 10 -8.29 -4.90 26.38
CA GLU A 10 -9.74 -4.81 26.19
C GLU A 10 -10.22 -3.41 25.73
N GLU A 11 -10.17 -3.17 24.41
CA GLU A 11 -10.80 -2.08 23.61
C GLU A 11 -9.91 -1.58 22.45
N ALA A 12 -9.70 -2.44 21.45
CA ALA A 12 -9.51 -2.04 20.04
C ALA A 12 -10.43 -2.89 19.11
N GLY A 13 -11.55 -3.34 19.68
CA GLY A 13 -12.45 -4.33 19.10
C GLY A 13 -13.32 -3.75 17.99
N SER A 14 -12.77 -3.73 16.76
CA SER A 14 -13.51 -3.91 15.50
C SER A 14 -12.60 -4.02 14.28
N TYR A 15 -11.33 -3.60 14.36
CA TYR A 15 -10.44 -3.50 13.20
C TYR A 15 -9.50 -4.69 13.00
N ILE A 16 -9.36 -5.56 14.00
CA ILE A 16 -8.54 -6.77 13.95
C ILE A 16 -9.31 -7.85 14.70
N ALA A 17 -9.88 -8.81 13.98
CA ALA A 17 -10.63 -9.90 14.58
C ALA A 17 -9.71 -10.99 15.16
N SER A 18 -8.42 -10.99 14.79
CA SER A 18 -7.46 -12.05 15.10
C SER A 18 -6.01 -11.57 15.06
N PHE A 19 -5.10 -12.25 15.78
CA PHE A 19 -3.66 -12.18 15.53
C PHE A 19 -3.27 -12.90 14.22
N ASP A 20 -4.08 -12.74 13.17
CA ASP A 20 -3.75 -13.27 11.86
C ASP A 20 -2.52 -12.53 11.34
N LEU A 21 -1.61 -13.28 10.74
CA LEU A 21 -0.38 -12.77 10.16
C LEU A 21 -0.67 -11.70 9.10
N ASP A 22 -1.79 -11.81 8.39
CA ASP A 22 -2.21 -10.88 7.34
C ASP A 22 -2.70 -9.53 7.91
N ASP A 23 -3.44 -9.57 9.02
CA ASP A 23 -3.86 -8.37 9.76
C ASP A 23 -2.63 -7.65 10.32
N PHE A 24 -1.73 -8.40 10.99
CA PHE A 24 -0.48 -7.85 11.52
C PHE A 24 0.37 -7.20 10.41
N ARG A 25 0.50 -7.86 9.25
CA ARG A 25 1.25 -7.35 8.11
C ARG A 25 0.70 -6.02 7.60
N SER A 26 -0.62 -5.93 7.48
CA SER A 26 -1.29 -4.72 7.02
C SER A 26 -1.07 -3.55 7.99
N GLU A 27 -1.16 -3.81 9.30
CA GLU A 27 -0.92 -2.78 10.30
C GLU A 27 0.53 -2.29 10.33
N VAL A 28 1.49 -3.20 10.32
CA VAL A 28 2.91 -2.84 10.31
C VAL A 28 3.27 -2.04 9.07
N ARG A 29 2.85 -2.49 7.88
CA ARG A 29 3.14 -1.76 6.64
C ARG A 29 2.44 -0.41 6.59
N SER A 30 1.17 -0.32 6.99
CA SER A 30 0.43 0.95 7.06
C SER A 30 1.11 1.93 8.02
N PHE A 31 1.59 1.44 9.17
CA PHE A 31 2.34 2.23 10.14
C PHE A 31 3.59 2.85 9.50
N PHE A 32 4.46 2.05 8.89
CA PHE A 32 5.70 2.56 8.29
C PHE A 32 5.47 3.43 7.03
N MET A 33 4.38 3.20 6.30
CA MET A 33 3.99 4.04 5.16
C MET A 33 3.37 5.38 5.58
N SER A 34 2.93 5.53 6.83
CA SER A 34 2.35 6.79 7.33
C SER A 34 3.39 7.88 7.65
N GLY A 35 4.67 7.65 7.30
CA GLY A 35 5.75 8.61 7.48
C GLY A 35 6.54 8.41 8.76
N VAL A 36 7.17 9.47 9.28
CA VAL A 36 8.08 9.38 10.45
C VAL A 36 7.70 10.32 11.60
N SER A 37 6.60 11.05 11.50
CA SER A 37 6.24 12.05 12.52
C SER A 37 5.45 11.44 13.69
N ALA A 38 6.11 11.38 14.87
CA ALA A 38 5.56 10.99 16.17
C ALA A 38 4.76 9.68 16.16
N GLN A 39 5.44 8.61 15.77
CA GLN A 39 4.87 7.27 15.74
C GLN A 39 5.31 6.44 16.95
N LYS A 40 4.36 5.79 17.62
CA LYS A 40 4.65 4.82 18.68
C LYS A 40 4.09 3.47 18.28
N LEU A 41 4.94 2.60 17.76
CA LEU A 41 4.60 1.19 17.59
C LEU A 41 4.78 0.48 18.94
N GLN A 42 3.71 -0.14 19.41
CA GLN A 42 3.76 -1.03 20.57
C GLN A 42 3.61 -2.46 20.05
N ILE A 43 4.44 -3.38 20.52
CA ILE A 43 4.38 -4.80 20.17
C ILE A 43 4.55 -5.61 21.45
N GLN A 44 4.02 -6.84 21.45
CA GLN A 44 4.23 -7.83 22.51
C GLN A 44 5.13 -8.94 21.96
N PRO A 45 6.46 -8.87 22.19
CA PRO A 45 7.44 -9.78 21.61
C PRO A 45 7.11 -11.26 21.82
N GLU A 46 6.50 -11.60 22.95
CA GLU A 46 6.15 -12.97 23.35
C GLU A 46 5.06 -13.60 22.46
N LEU A 47 4.29 -12.77 21.73
CA LEU A 47 3.25 -13.20 20.80
C LEU A 47 3.74 -13.26 19.34
N LEU A 48 4.94 -12.75 19.05
CA LEU A 48 5.47 -12.68 17.69
C LEU A 48 6.23 -13.95 17.31
N THR A 49 5.82 -14.56 16.20
CA THR A 49 6.60 -15.63 15.56
C THR A 49 7.73 -15.05 14.69
N SER A 50 8.63 -15.91 14.18
CA SER A 50 9.68 -15.47 13.26
C SER A 50 9.14 -14.71 12.04
N LEU A 51 8.01 -15.15 11.49
CA LEU A 51 7.37 -14.47 10.34
C LEU A 51 6.90 -13.05 10.68
N HIS A 52 6.42 -12.82 11.91
CA HIS A 52 6.03 -11.48 12.34
C HIS A 52 7.25 -10.57 12.43
N TRP A 53 8.37 -11.10 12.94
CA TRP A 53 9.63 -10.36 13.01
C TRP A 53 10.20 -10.06 11.62
N ASP A 54 10.09 -10.98 10.67
CA ASP A 54 10.53 -10.75 9.29
C ASP A 54 9.71 -9.63 8.63
N ILE A 55 8.38 -9.63 8.81
CA ILE A 55 7.49 -8.56 8.33
C ILE A 55 7.88 -7.20 8.94
N LEU A 56 8.14 -7.17 10.25
CA LEU A 56 8.55 -5.96 10.94
C LEU A 56 9.90 -5.45 10.44
N ALA A 57 10.89 -6.33 10.31
CA ALA A 57 12.22 -5.98 9.85
C ALA A 57 12.21 -5.44 8.41
N ASP A 58 11.42 -6.08 7.54
CA ASP A 58 11.24 -5.66 6.16
C ASP A 58 10.62 -4.25 6.06
N ALA A 59 9.52 -3.99 6.77
CA ALA A 59 8.89 -2.67 6.78
C ALA A 59 9.79 -1.57 7.39
N VAL A 60 10.53 -1.88 8.48
CA VAL A 60 11.51 -0.97 9.07
C VAL A 60 12.61 -0.64 8.06
N ASN A 61 13.17 -1.64 7.40
CA ASN A 61 14.23 -1.43 6.41
C ASN A 61 13.74 -0.60 5.22
N PHE A 62 12.55 -0.90 4.71
CA PHE A 62 11.93 -0.13 3.64
C PHE A 62 11.77 1.35 4.03
N SER A 63 11.24 1.63 5.22
CA SER A 63 11.04 3.00 5.70
C SER A 63 12.34 3.78 5.85
N ARG A 64 13.43 3.11 6.25
CA ARG A 64 14.76 3.72 6.37
C ARG A 64 15.36 4.06 5.01
N VAL A 65 15.20 3.19 4.02
CA VAL A 65 15.69 3.42 2.66
C VAL A 65 14.97 4.58 1.99
N HIS A 66 13.68 4.77 2.28
CA HIS A 66 12.83 5.81 1.67
C HIS A 66 12.49 6.95 2.63
N ALA A 67 13.31 7.20 3.66
CA ALA A 67 13.02 8.19 4.69
C ALA A 67 12.92 9.62 4.14
N ASP A 68 13.65 9.91 3.07
CA ASP A 68 13.59 11.16 2.31
C ASP A 68 12.23 11.33 1.63
N VAL A 69 11.72 10.31 0.96
CA VAL A 69 10.37 10.33 0.35
C VAL A 69 9.29 10.41 1.42
N LEU A 70 9.37 9.56 2.45
CA LEU A 70 8.40 9.48 3.56
C LEU A 70 8.36 10.74 4.44
N SER A 71 9.33 11.66 4.29
CA SER A 71 9.28 12.96 4.95
C SER A 71 8.11 13.83 4.47
N ASP A 72 7.60 13.57 3.26
CA ASP A 72 6.43 14.21 2.65
C ASP A 72 5.11 13.45 2.93
N ALA A 73 5.10 12.43 3.80
CA ALA A 73 3.91 11.63 4.04
C ALA A 73 2.69 12.49 4.45
N HIS A 74 1.62 12.38 3.68
CA HIS A 74 0.38 13.10 3.84
C HIS A 74 -0.82 12.18 3.63
N TRP A 75 -1.97 12.63 4.12
CA TRP A 75 -3.23 11.89 3.99
C TRP A 75 -3.74 11.89 2.55
N THR A 76 -4.30 10.78 2.10
CA THR A 76 -5.01 10.69 0.81
C THR A 76 -6.28 9.83 0.92
N GLY A 77 -7.19 10.00 -0.04
CA GLY A 77 -8.48 9.32 -0.05
C GLY A 77 -9.54 9.95 0.87
N GLY A 78 -10.52 9.14 1.27
CA GLY A 78 -11.70 9.57 2.03
C GLY A 78 -11.57 9.46 3.54
N HIS A 79 -12.70 9.56 4.25
CA HIS A 79 -12.75 9.48 5.71
C HIS A 79 -13.06 8.04 6.18
N PRO A 80 -12.20 7.39 6.98
CA PRO A 80 -12.41 6.00 7.41
C PRO A 80 -13.63 5.82 8.30
N GLY A 81 -14.00 6.82 9.10
CA GLY A 81 -15.24 6.80 9.90
C GLY A 81 -16.52 6.81 9.07
N GLU A 82 -16.42 7.08 7.76
CA GLU A 82 -17.53 6.92 6.80
C GLU A 82 -17.39 5.64 5.96
N GLY A 83 -16.43 4.77 6.30
CA GLY A 83 -16.14 3.55 5.55
C GLY A 83 -15.44 3.78 4.21
N LYS A 84 -14.95 4.98 3.92
CA LYS A 84 -14.29 5.29 2.63
C LYS A 84 -12.85 4.79 2.60
N VAL A 85 -12.40 4.32 1.44
CA VAL A 85 -10.98 4.03 1.16
C VAL A 85 -10.13 5.26 1.45
N TYR A 86 -9.04 5.06 2.18
CA TYR A 86 -8.16 6.12 2.67
C TYR A 86 -6.72 5.64 2.75
N GLY A 87 -5.78 6.54 3.02
CA GLY A 87 -4.40 6.12 3.17
C GLY A 87 -3.40 7.24 3.31
N TYR A 88 -2.16 6.91 2.95
CA TYR A 88 -1.03 7.83 2.98
C TYR A 88 -0.35 7.84 1.62
N ALA A 89 0.15 9.01 1.25
CA ALA A 89 0.98 9.18 0.07
C ALA A 89 2.16 10.09 0.42
N SER A 90 3.26 9.93 -0.29
CA SER A 90 4.45 10.76 -0.11
C SER A 90 5.19 10.88 -1.42
N TYR A 91 5.73 12.06 -1.70
CA TYR A 91 6.42 12.33 -2.95
C TYR A 91 7.70 13.14 -2.72
N ALA A 92 8.77 12.77 -3.40
CA ALA A 92 10.00 13.55 -3.46
C ALA A 92 10.51 13.65 -4.89
N CYS A 93 11.15 14.76 -5.22
CA CYS A 93 11.90 14.92 -6.46
C CYS A 93 12.99 16.02 -6.32
N PRO A 94 14.23 15.80 -6.80
CA PRO A 94 14.79 14.59 -7.42
C PRO A 94 15.41 13.57 -6.42
N PRO A 95 15.41 12.24 -6.72
CA PRO A 95 14.72 11.60 -7.84
C PRO A 95 13.20 11.56 -7.63
N CYS A 96 12.46 11.61 -8.72
CA CYS A 96 11.00 11.64 -8.71
C CYS A 96 10.42 10.26 -8.32
N ILE A 97 10.14 10.08 -7.03
CA ILE A 97 9.58 8.86 -6.44
C ILE A 97 8.32 9.21 -5.64
N GLY A 98 7.26 8.46 -5.88
CA GLY A 98 6.02 8.47 -5.10
C GLY A 98 5.81 7.15 -4.37
N LEU A 99 5.33 7.21 -3.13
CA LEU A 99 4.90 6.06 -2.36
C LEU A 99 3.43 6.25 -1.98
N ILE A 100 2.62 5.22 -2.13
CA ILE A 100 1.18 5.25 -1.85
C ILE A 100 0.83 4.01 -1.03
N ALA A 101 0.10 4.18 0.06
CA ALA A 101 -0.53 3.11 0.83
C ALA A 101 -2.03 3.40 0.94
N LEU A 102 -2.88 2.55 0.35
CA LEU A 102 -4.34 2.67 0.37
C LEU A 102 -4.94 1.52 1.17
N ARG A 103 -5.91 1.84 2.02
CA ARG A 103 -6.63 0.88 2.87
C ARG A 103 -8.12 0.95 2.62
N ASN A 104 -8.74 -0.22 2.43
CA ASN A 104 -10.18 -0.37 2.51
C ASN A 104 -10.57 -0.65 3.98
N PRO A 105 -11.32 0.24 4.66
CA PRO A 105 -11.75 0.01 6.04
C PRO A 105 -12.98 -0.90 6.17
N GLN A 106 -13.49 -1.46 5.07
CA GLN A 106 -14.72 -2.25 5.05
C GLN A 106 -14.41 -3.71 4.70
N VAL A 107 -15.21 -4.63 5.24
CA VAL A 107 -15.13 -6.06 4.87
C VAL A 107 -15.69 -6.34 3.46
N ILE A 108 -16.36 -5.37 2.85
CA ILE A 108 -16.89 -5.46 1.48
C ILE A 108 -15.93 -4.82 0.48
N ALA A 109 -15.97 -5.30 -0.77
CA ALA A 109 -15.18 -4.72 -1.85
C ALA A 109 -15.61 -3.28 -2.16
N GLN A 110 -14.63 -2.42 -2.44
CA GLN A 110 -14.86 -1.02 -2.81
C GLN A 110 -14.05 -0.64 -4.03
N ASN A 111 -14.66 0.13 -4.93
CA ASN A 111 -13.96 0.76 -6.03
C ASN A 111 -13.39 2.09 -5.58
N PHE A 112 -12.10 2.30 -5.83
CA PHE A 112 -11.40 3.55 -5.54
C PHE A 112 -10.76 4.08 -6.82
N THR A 113 -11.20 5.26 -7.25
CA THR A 113 -10.66 5.96 -8.41
C THR A 113 -9.81 7.13 -7.94
N PHE A 114 -8.58 7.21 -8.46
CA PHE A 114 -7.65 8.28 -8.13
C PHE A 114 -6.78 8.67 -9.33
N THR A 115 -6.09 9.81 -9.22
CA THR A 115 -5.01 10.22 -10.14
C THR A 115 -3.71 10.27 -9.36
N LEU A 116 -2.58 10.03 -10.03
CA LEU A 116 -1.27 10.17 -9.38
C LEU A 116 -1.03 11.62 -8.94
N ARG A 117 -1.48 12.60 -9.73
CA ARG A 117 -1.32 14.02 -9.40
C ARG A 117 -1.95 14.37 -8.06
N ASP A 118 -3.22 14.04 -7.89
CA ASP A 118 -3.96 14.40 -6.68
C ASP A 118 -3.49 13.57 -5.49
N THR A 119 -3.17 12.29 -5.72
CA THR A 119 -2.78 11.36 -4.65
C THR A 119 -1.41 11.66 -4.09
N LEU A 120 -0.43 11.97 -4.94
CA LEU A 120 0.94 12.31 -4.55
C LEU A 120 1.14 13.82 -4.31
N ALA A 121 0.07 14.62 -4.37
CA ALA A 121 0.09 16.08 -4.25
C ALA A 121 1.10 16.78 -5.20
N VAL A 122 1.33 16.22 -6.41
CA VAL A 122 2.30 16.77 -7.37
C VAL A 122 1.80 18.12 -7.90
N PRO A 123 2.58 19.23 -7.75
CA PRO A 123 2.16 20.54 -8.20
C PRO A 123 1.80 20.56 -9.68
N ARG A 124 0.72 21.27 -10.06
CA ARG A 124 0.31 21.42 -11.47
C ARG A 124 1.33 22.16 -12.33
N SER A 125 2.18 22.97 -11.71
CA SER A 125 3.32 23.63 -12.37
C SER A 125 4.43 22.63 -12.74
N SER A 126 4.44 21.44 -12.13
CA SER A 126 5.30 20.34 -12.57
C SER A 126 4.69 19.77 -13.85
N THR A 127 5.19 20.26 -14.99
CA THR A 127 4.88 19.80 -16.34
C THR A 127 5.69 18.58 -16.72
N GLU A 128 6.02 17.70 -15.76
CA GLU A 128 6.67 16.45 -16.09
C GLU A 128 5.70 15.65 -16.96
N HIS A 129 5.95 15.68 -18.28
CA HIS A 129 5.30 14.88 -19.32
C HIS A 129 5.65 13.40 -19.21
N ALA A 130 6.00 12.98 -18.00
CA ALA A 130 6.53 11.72 -17.63
C ALA A 130 5.44 10.67 -17.68
N GLN A 131 5.79 9.60 -18.37
CA GLN A 131 5.18 8.32 -18.14
C GLN A 131 5.72 7.80 -16.80
N TRP A 132 4.80 7.38 -15.93
CA TRP A 132 5.14 6.83 -14.63
C TRP A 132 4.94 5.33 -14.66
N ASN A 133 5.88 4.62 -14.03
CA ASN A 133 5.75 3.22 -13.71
C ASN A 133 5.21 3.11 -12.28
N ILE A 134 4.21 2.25 -12.11
CA ILE A 134 3.63 1.94 -10.80
C ILE A 134 3.85 0.44 -10.56
N GLU A 135 4.44 0.12 -9.42
CA GLU A 135 4.69 -1.24 -8.97
C GLU A 135 4.23 -1.43 -7.53
N HIS A 136 3.93 -2.67 -7.14
CA HIS A 136 3.65 -2.99 -5.76
C HIS A 136 4.95 -3.00 -4.93
N ILE A 137 4.95 -2.30 -3.80
CA ILE A 137 6.08 -2.35 -2.84
C ILE A 137 6.15 -3.76 -2.22
N TRP A 138 4.99 -4.26 -1.82
CA TRP A 138 4.81 -5.61 -1.34
C TRP A 138 3.63 -6.25 -2.05
N ASP A 139 3.76 -7.55 -2.32
CA ASP A 139 2.65 -8.31 -2.91
C ASP A 139 1.44 -8.28 -1.94
N PRO A 140 0.25 -7.91 -2.43
CA PRO A 140 -0.97 -7.99 -1.66
C PRO A 140 -1.34 -9.47 -1.47
N VAL A 141 -2.09 -9.77 -0.41
CA VAL A 141 -2.56 -11.14 -0.14
C VAL A 141 -3.44 -11.65 -1.28
N GLU A 142 -4.25 -10.75 -1.85
CA GLU A 142 -4.98 -10.94 -3.09
C GLU A 142 -4.75 -9.71 -3.98
N PRO A 143 -4.35 -9.85 -5.26
CA PRO A 143 -4.11 -8.70 -6.11
C PRO A 143 -5.41 -7.92 -6.39
N PRO A 144 -5.42 -6.59 -6.24
CA PRO A 144 -6.60 -5.80 -6.52
C PRO A 144 -6.97 -5.94 -7.99
N ARG A 145 -8.28 -6.03 -8.27
CA ARG A 145 -8.73 -6.06 -9.66
C ARG A 145 -8.69 -4.65 -10.22
N VAL A 146 -7.90 -4.48 -11.28
CA VAL A 146 -7.82 -3.23 -12.02
C VAL A 146 -9.01 -3.16 -12.96
N LEU A 147 -9.97 -2.30 -12.66
CA LEU A 147 -11.22 -2.24 -13.40
C LEU A 147 -11.10 -1.38 -14.67
N GLU A 148 -10.29 -0.32 -14.62
CA GLU A 148 -10.11 0.55 -15.77
C GLU A 148 -8.74 1.23 -15.76
N GLN A 149 -8.03 1.10 -16.88
CA GLN A 149 -6.90 1.94 -17.24
C GLN A 149 -7.18 2.48 -18.62
N ALA A 150 -7.28 3.80 -18.74
CA ALA A 150 -7.76 4.42 -19.97
C ALA A 150 -6.83 4.31 -21.19
N ASN A 151 -5.91 3.32 -21.29
CA ASN A 151 -5.14 3.07 -22.51
C ASN A 151 -4.41 1.70 -22.65
N GLN A 152 -4.66 0.67 -21.83
CA GLN A 152 -4.05 -0.65 -22.07
C GLN A 152 -5.02 -1.81 -21.81
N SER A 153 -5.16 -2.68 -22.82
CA SER A 153 -5.86 -3.95 -22.72
C SER A 153 -5.16 -4.87 -21.72
N LEU A 154 -5.86 -5.24 -20.65
CA LEU A 154 -5.42 -6.23 -19.66
C LEU A 154 -5.06 -7.56 -20.35
N PRO A 155 -3.93 -8.22 -20.04
CA PRO A 155 -3.71 -9.58 -20.46
C PRO A 155 -4.72 -10.49 -19.74
N ARG A 156 -5.55 -11.21 -20.52
CA ARG A 156 -6.48 -12.22 -20.01
C ARG A 156 -5.69 -13.28 -19.22
N SER A 157 -5.91 -13.38 -17.91
CA SER A 157 -5.40 -14.48 -17.12
C SER A 157 -6.13 -15.77 -17.51
N ASN A 158 -5.45 -16.66 -18.22
CA ASN A 158 -5.94 -18.03 -18.42
C ASN A 158 -5.79 -18.79 -17.10
N ALA A 159 -6.91 -19.05 -16.44
CA ALA A 159 -6.98 -19.95 -15.30
C ALA A 159 -6.87 -21.41 -15.79
N SER A 160 -5.72 -22.05 -15.54
CA SER A 160 -5.63 -23.52 -15.48
C SER A 160 -4.23 -23.97 -15.01
N GLY A 161 -4.14 -24.65 -13.85
CA GLY A 161 -2.98 -25.49 -13.53
C GLY A 161 -2.62 -25.56 -12.05
N LYS A 162 -2.84 -26.73 -11.43
CA LYS A 162 -2.31 -27.13 -10.12
C LYS A 162 -0.77 -27.12 -10.11
N SER A 163 -0.13 -26.82 -8.96
CA SER A 163 0.70 -27.75 -8.15
C SER A 163 1.78 -27.07 -7.29
N THR A 164 1.83 -27.45 -6.00
CA THR A 164 3.01 -27.87 -5.18
C THR A 164 4.26 -26.99 -5.05
N GLY A 165 4.60 -26.62 -3.81
CA GLY A 165 5.85 -27.01 -3.13
C GLY A 165 7.21 -26.41 -3.52
N THR A 166 7.68 -25.48 -2.67
CA THR A 166 9.06 -25.29 -2.17
C THR A 166 10.10 -24.46 -2.96
N THR A 167 10.69 -23.50 -2.22
CA THR A 167 12.03 -22.87 -2.29
C THR A 167 12.23 -21.59 -3.15
N PRO A 168 13.25 -20.75 -2.84
CA PRO A 168 13.10 -19.32 -2.56
C PRO A 168 13.78 -18.45 -3.65
N ASN A 169 13.67 -17.12 -3.54
CA ASN A 169 14.18 -16.15 -4.52
C ASN A 169 13.51 -16.23 -5.90
N GLY A 170 12.33 -15.64 -6.01
CA GLY A 170 11.72 -15.25 -7.28
C GLY A 170 11.10 -13.87 -7.11
N ARG A 171 11.62 -12.88 -7.83
CA ARG A 171 10.89 -11.63 -8.11
C ARG A 171 9.61 -12.05 -8.83
N ASN A 172 8.50 -12.11 -8.12
CA ASN A 172 7.24 -12.60 -8.65
C ASN A 172 6.35 -11.40 -9.03
N ALA A 173 5.57 -11.59 -10.09
CA ALA A 173 5.02 -10.55 -10.93
C ALA A 173 4.09 -9.55 -10.21
N HIS A 174 4.63 -8.36 -9.91
CA HIS A 174 3.86 -7.21 -9.46
C HIS A 174 2.86 -6.77 -10.55
N ALA A 175 1.67 -6.29 -10.17
CA ALA A 175 0.84 -5.52 -11.09
C ALA A 175 1.65 -4.27 -11.47
N ASN A 176 2.23 -4.32 -12.67
CA ASN A 176 3.15 -3.30 -13.16
C ASN A 176 2.42 -2.47 -14.20
N TRP A 177 2.04 -1.26 -13.82
CA TRP A 177 1.46 -0.31 -14.75
C TRP A 177 2.58 0.55 -15.32
N LYS A 178 2.68 0.58 -16.64
CA LYS A 178 3.68 1.38 -17.35
C LYS A 178 3.01 2.48 -18.15
N GLY A 179 3.67 3.61 -18.29
CA GLY A 179 3.16 4.67 -19.15
C GLY A 179 2.04 5.51 -18.51
N VAL A 180 1.87 5.48 -17.18
CA VAL A 180 0.75 6.13 -16.52
C VAL A 180 0.99 7.64 -16.47
N ARG A 181 0.01 8.44 -16.91
CA ARG A 181 0.10 9.90 -16.82
C ARG A 181 -0.38 10.39 -15.45
N LEU A 182 0.16 11.51 -14.99
CA LEU A 182 -0.21 12.10 -13.69
C LEU A 182 -1.71 12.30 -13.49
N ASP A 183 -2.39 12.80 -14.53
CA ASP A 183 -3.83 13.11 -14.51
C ASP A 183 -4.71 11.97 -15.04
N GLN A 184 -4.13 10.79 -15.32
CA GLN A 184 -4.90 9.64 -15.77
C GLN A 184 -5.64 9.00 -14.58
N PRO A 185 -6.97 8.80 -14.67
CA PRO A 185 -7.70 8.08 -13.64
C PRO A 185 -7.29 6.60 -13.64
N ILE A 186 -7.10 6.07 -12.44
CA ILE A 186 -6.84 4.66 -12.14
C ILE A 186 -7.94 4.19 -11.19
N THR A 187 -8.63 3.11 -11.53
CA THR A 187 -9.65 2.50 -10.67
C THR A 187 -9.19 1.14 -10.16
N LEU A 188 -9.09 1.00 -8.84
CA LEU A 188 -8.79 -0.24 -8.14
C LEU A 188 -10.07 -0.77 -7.50
N GLU A 189 -10.34 -2.07 -7.64
CA GLU A 189 -11.26 -2.81 -6.78
C GLU A 189 -10.45 -3.36 -5.59
N MET A 190 -10.74 -2.86 -4.39
CA MET A 190 -10.07 -3.25 -3.15
C MET A 190 -10.96 -4.18 -2.36
N HIS A 191 -10.48 -5.37 -2.01
CA HIS A 191 -11.28 -6.44 -1.42
C HIS A 191 -11.08 -6.57 0.09
N GLY A 192 -12.16 -6.48 0.87
CA GLY A 192 -12.07 -6.64 2.33
C GLY A 192 -11.15 -5.61 3.00
N LEU A 193 -10.53 -5.97 4.12
CA LEU A 193 -9.62 -5.10 4.88
C LEU A 193 -8.21 -5.01 4.24
N GLU A 194 -8.16 -4.85 2.92
CA GLU A 194 -6.92 -4.86 2.15
C GLU A 194 -6.11 -3.57 2.33
N LEU A 195 -4.79 -3.74 2.35
CA LEU A 195 -3.78 -2.68 2.19
C LEU A 195 -3.05 -2.87 0.86
N ILE A 196 -3.14 -1.87 -0.02
CA ILE A 196 -2.38 -1.80 -1.27
C ILE A 196 -1.24 -0.81 -1.09
N THR A 197 -0.03 -1.20 -1.44
CA THR A 197 1.16 -0.37 -1.35
C THR A 197 1.84 -0.25 -2.71
N LEU A 198 1.98 0.96 -3.22
CA LEU A 198 2.48 1.26 -4.56
C LEU A 198 3.72 2.16 -4.48
N ARG A 199 4.70 1.86 -5.32
CA ARG A 199 5.83 2.72 -5.64
C ARG A 199 5.63 3.24 -7.05
N VAL A 200 5.87 4.54 -7.23
CA VAL A 200 5.62 5.28 -8.45
C VAL A 200 6.92 5.95 -8.86
N GLU A 201 7.44 5.63 -10.04
CA GLU A 201 8.72 6.15 -10.52
C GLU A 201 8.61 6.74 -11.92
N HIS A 202 9.36 7.80 -12.16
CA HIS A 202 9.52 8.39 -13.48
C HIS A 202 10.42 7.49 -14.36
N ASP A 203 10.04 7.26 -15.62
CA ASP A 203 10.83 6.51 -16.62
C ASP A 203 12.18 7.17 -16.99
#